data_AF-A0A5B2X4R5-F1
#
_entry.id   AF-A0A5B2X4R5-F1
#
_cell.length_a   1.000
_cell.length_b   1.000
_cell.length_c   1.000
_cell.angle_alpha   90.00
_cell.angle_beta   90.00
_cell.angle_gamma   90.00
#
_symmetry.space_group_name_H-M   'P 1'
#
loop_
_entity.id
_entity.type
_entity.pdbx_description
1 polymer ?
#
loop_
_entity_poly.entity_id
_entity_poly.type
_entity_poly.pdbx_seq_one_letter_code
_entity_poly.pdbx_strand_id
1 'polypeptide(L)'
;MFGIDDRIVFTFDEWRRLRVTAPAPLLPLAAWLCTDAQPNVAALDAFVGQLQTAARAPDPRLRMVQGNGGVVAFEPGGVRLDSLYDRWETLFLPADLFWPVLTGLRQFLVGTAREPGLGRPAGYPTIERAATWLELAGGAGAVLVNRTSFPREWSGNEVVEAGQGAWQSAELIADETTGAWSGLWRGMEIAGYYDTVSNQPLVYFPVISP
;
A
#
# COMPACT_ATOMS: atom_id res chain seq x y z
N MET A 1 1.70 27.39 -21.17
CA MET A 1 1.42 26.05 -21.72
C MET A 1 1.73 25.07 -20.58
N PHE A 2 0.71 24.61 -19.86
CA PHE A 2 0.84 23.79 -18.64
C PHE A 2 0.77 22.30 -19.03
N GLY A 3 1.71 21.50 -18.53
CA GLY A 3 1.86 20.07 -18.85
C GLY A 3 0.73 19.21 -18.30
N ILE A 4 0.56 18.03 -18.88
CA ILE A 4 -0.67 17.22 -18.80
C ILE A 4 -0.80 16.36 -17.53
N ASP A 5 0.20 16.25 -16.65
CA ASP A 5 0.15 15.26 -15.55
C ASP A 5 0.36 15.84 -14.15
N ASP A 6 -0.35 16.90 -13.77
CA ASP A 6 -0.46 17.38 -12.37
C ASP A 6 -1.47 16.54 -11.54
N ARG A 7 -1.83 15.33 -11.99
CA ARG A 7 -2.94 14.55 -11.45
C ARG A 7 -2.50 13.17 -10.99
N ILE A 8 -3.10 12.70 -9.90
CA ILE A 8 -3.04 11.30 -9.49
C ILE A 8 -4.13 10.54 -10.22
N VAL A 9 -3.76 9.48 -10.93
CA VAL A 9 -4.66 8.68 -11.76
C VAL A 9 -4.65 7.24 -11.29
N PHE A 10 -5.85 6.66 -11.17
CA PHE A 10 -6.07 5.26 -10.82
C PHE A 10 -6.56 4.49 -12.05
N THR A 11 -5.92 3.37 -12.35
CA THR A 11 -6.35 2.43 -13.40
C THR A 11 -6.15 0.98 -12.96
N PHE A 12 -6.63 0.05 -13.77
CA PHE A 12 -6.26 -1.36 -13.68
C PHE A 12 -5.48 -1.75 -14.94
N ASP A 13 -4.43 -2.57 -14.78
CA ASP A 13 -3.77 -3.20 -15.93
C ASP A 13 -4.54 -4.44 -16.42
N GLU A 14 -4.02 -5.13 -17.44
CA GLU A 14 -4.65 -6.33 -18.00
C GLU A 14 -4.75 -7.49 -16.99
N TRP A 15 -3.99 -7.43 -15.90
CA TRP A 15 -3.99 -8.38 -14.80
C TRP A 15 -4.85 -7.91 -13.62
N ARG A 16 -5.61 -6.81 -13.80
CA ARG A 16 -6.56 -6.27 -12.81
C ARG A 16 -5.85 -5.73 -11.57
N ARG A 17 -4.58 -5.39 -11.71
CA ARG A 17 -3.76 -4.83 -10.63
C ARG A 17 -3.94 -3.32 -10.61
N LEU A 18 -4.09 -2.74 -9.42
CA LEU A 18 -4.23 -1.29 -9.29
C LEU A 18 -2.96 -0.60 -9.76
N ARG A 19 -3.11 0.39 -10.63
CA ARG A 19 -2.03 1.24 -11.09
C ARG A 19 -2.28 2.67 -10.67
N VAL A 20 -1.26 3.27 -10.09
CA VAL A 20 -1.29 4.64 -9.60
C VAL A 20 -0.22 5.41 -10.37
N THR A 21 -0.65 6.35 -11.19
CA THR A 21 0.25 7.32 -11.83
C THR A 21 0.20 8.62 -11.05
N ALA A 22 1.36 9.19 -10.75
CA ALA A 22 1.47 10.45 -10.02
C ALA A 22 2.66 11.29 -10.53
N PRO A 23 2.62 12.62 -10.36
CA PRO A 23 3.79 13.49 -10.60
C PRO A 23 5.00 13.05 -9.78
N ALA A 24 6.22 13.33 -10.28
CA ALA A 24 7.47 12.93 -9.61
C ALA A 24 7.54 13.28 -8.11
N PRO A 25 7.13 14.48 -7.65
CA PRO A 25 7.11 14.82 -6.22
C PRO A 25 6.14 13.98 -5.37
N LEU A 26 5.18 13.30 -6.00
CA LEU A 26 4.15 12.48 -5.36
C LEU A 26 4.36 10.97 -5.58
N LEU A 27 5.48 10.54 -6.14
CA LEU A 27 5.79 9.12 -6.27
C LEU A 27 5.78 8.36 -4.92
N PRO A 28 6.25 8.90 -3.79
CA PRO A 28 6.11 8.23 -2.49
C PRO A 28 4.64 7.95 -2.10
N LEU A 29 3.73 8.87 -2.46
CA LEU A 29 2.30 8.67 -2.26
C LEU A 29 1.75 7.55 -3.17
N ALA A 30 2.15 7.51 -4.44
CA ALA A 30 1.76 6.43 -5.34
C ALA A 30 2.25 5.06 -4.84
N ALA A 31 3.50 4.99 -4.41
CA ALA A 31 4.09 3.79 -3.86
C ALA A 31 3.37 3.32 -2.59
N TRP A 32 3.10 4.23 -1.64
CA TRP A 32 2.28 3.93 -0.46
C TRP A 32 0.87 3.46 -0.80
N LEU A 33 0.20 4.05 -1.80
CA LEU A 33 -1.13 3.61 -2.24
C LEU A 33 -1.09 2.17 -2.80
N CYS A 34 -0.03 1.82 -3.54
CA CYS A 34 0.18 0.47 -4.06
C CYS A 34 0.48 -0.55 -2.95
N THR A 35 1.27 -0.18 -1.93
CA THR A 35 1.75 -1.12 -0.91
C THR A 35 0.84 -1.23 0.31
N ASP A 36 0.20 -0.13 0.70
CA ASP A 36 -0.47 -0.01 1.98
C ASP A 36 -1.98 0.16 1.85
N ALA A 37 -2.46 0.99 0.91
CA ALA A 37 -3.90 1.24 0.77
C ALA A 37 -4.65 0.06 0.14
N GLN A 38 -4.05 -0.59 -0.88
CA GLN A 38 -4.50 -1.81 -1.56
C GLN A 38 -5.91 -1.75 -2.23
N PRO A 39 -6.16 -2.52 -3.30
CA PRO A 39 -7.39 -2.46 -4.09
C PRO A 39 -8.52 -3.35 -3.54
N ASN A 40 -8.96 -3.10 -2.31
CA ASN A 40 -10.16 -3.76 -1.77
C ASN A 40 -10.99 -2.76 -0.96
N VAL A 41 -12.27 -2.59 -1.32
CA VAL A 41 -13.13 -1.55 -0.73
C VAL A 41 -13.29 -1.75 0.78
N ALA A 42 -13.56 -2.97 1.25
CA ALA A 42 -13.75 -3.24 2.67
C ALA A 42 -12.46 -3.04 3.47
N ALA A 43 -11.33 -3.49 2.90
CA ALA A 43 -10.02 -3.31 3.50
C ALA A 43 -9.60 -1.83 3.57
N LEU A 44 -9.87 -1.08 2.50
CA LEU A 44 -9.61 0.36 2.43
C LEU A 44 -10.49 1.12 3.42
N ASP A 45 -11.79 0.79 3.53
CA ASP A 45 -12.71 1.43 4.49
C ASP A 45 -12.25 1.20 5.93
N ALA A 46 -11.85 -0.03 6.26
CA ALA A 46 -11.28 -0.35 7.57
C ALA A 46 -9.98 0.42 7.84
N PHE A 47 -9.09 0.52 6.86
CA PHE A 47 -7.83 1.26 6.98
C PHE A 47 -8.06 2.77 7.12
N VAL A 48 -8.97 3.36 6.33
CA VAL A 48 -9.36 4.77 6.46
C VAL A 48 -9.94 5.07 7.84
N GLY A 49 -10.77 4.17 8.40
CA GLY A 49 -11.28 4.32 9.77
C GLY A 49 -10.17 4.35 10.82
N GLN A 50 -9.12 3.55 10.64
CA GLN A 50 -7.94 3.55 11.51
C GLN A 50 -7.10 4.81 11.37
N LEU A 51 -6.86 5.27 10.13
CA LEU A 51 -6.20 6.54 9.85
C LEU A 51 -6.96 7.71 10.52
N GLN A 52 -8.29 7.73 10.43
CA GLN A 52 -9.11 8.75 11.10
C GLN A 52 -9.04 8.66 12.62
N THR A 53 -8.97 7.44 13.18
CA THR A 53 -8.80 7.23 14.62
C THR A 53 -7.45 7.78 15.09
N ALA A 54 -6.37 7.45 14.38
CA ALA A 54 -5.04 7.97 14.67
C ALA A 54 -4.96 9.49 14.53
N ALA A 55 -5.53 10.07 13.48
CA ALA A 55 -5.56 11.52 13.26
C ALA A 55 -6.22 12.31 14.40
N ARG A 56 -7.20 11.70 15.08
CA ARG A 56 -7.96 12.31 16.19
C ARG A 56 -7.39 11.96 17.56
N ALA A 57 -6.32 11.18 17.64
CA ALA A 57 -5.81 10.72 18.91
C ALA A 57 -5.31 11.90 19.77
N PRO A 58 -5.65 11.93 21.07
CA PRO A 58 -5.27 13.03 21.96
C PRO A 58 -3.76 13.01 22.26
N ASP A 59 -3.16 11.84 22.35
CA ASP A 59 -1.71 11.67 22.53
C ASP A 59 -1.01 11.72 21.16
N PRO A 60 -0.06 12.66 20.93
CA PRO A 60 0.71 12.72 19.69
C PRO A 60 1.41 11.42 19.32
N ARG A 61 1.77 10.58 20.30
CA ARG A 61 2.42 9.28 20.06
C ARG A 61 1.50 8.26 19.40
N LEU A 62 0.18 8.43 19.53
CA LEU A 62 -0.84 7.57 18.92
C LEU A 62 -1.27 8.07 17.53
N ARG A 63 -0.69 9.16 17.05
CA ARG A 63 -1.02 9.78 15.75
C ARG A 63 -0.23 9.16 14.60
N MET A 64 0.05 7.87 14.68
CA MET A 64 0.86 7.15 13.71
C MET A 64 0.25 5.80 13.36
N VAL A 65 0.24 5.49 12.07
CA VAL A 65 -0.16 4.18 11.55
C VAL A 65 0.96 3.64 10.68
N GLN A 66 1.47 2.46 11.03
CA GLN A 66 2.46 1.75 10.26
C GLN A 66 1.79 0.70 9.40
N GLY A 67 2.01 0.76 8.08
CA GLY A 67 1.49 -0.22 7.14
C GLY A 67 2.48 -1.36 6.81
N ASN A 68 2.35 -1.90 5.60
CA ASN A 68 3.29 -2.83 5.00
C ASN A 68 4.57 -2.14 4.53
N GLY A 69 4.44 -0.95 3.95
CA GLY A 69 5.49 -0.25 3.21
C GLY A 69 5.97 1.04 3.84
N GLY A 70 5.04 1.76 4.47
CA GLY A 70 5.32 3.08 5.02
C GLY A 70 4.64 3.35 6.36
N VAL A 71 4.99 4.49 6.92
CA VAL A 71 4.39 5.05 8.13
C VAL A 71 3.63 6.32 7.75
N VAL A 72 2.40 6.43 8.22
CA VAL A 72 1.60 7.65 8.17
C VAL A 72 1.63 8.28 9.56
N ALA A 73 2.27 9.44 9.69
CA ALA A 73 2.24 10.25 10.90
C ALA A 73 1.35 11.48 10.67
N PHE A 74 0.40 11.73 11.57
CA PHE A 74 -0.49 12.89 11.49
C PHE A 74 0.10 14.07 12.25
N GLU A 75 0.25 15.18 11.54
CA GLU A 75 0.88 16.41 12.02
C GLU A 75 -0.07 17.61 11.82
N PRO A 76 0.18 18.76 12.46
CA PRO A 76 -0.62 19.96 12.21
C PRO A 76 -0.66 20.31 10.71
N GLY A 77 -1.85 20.31 10.12
CA GLY A 77 -2.06 20.69 8.72
C GLY A 77 -1.94 19.57 7.69
N GLY A 78 -1.54 18.35 8.07
CA GLY A 78 -1.34 17.28 7.09
C GLY A 78 -0.87 15.96 7.65
N VAL A 79 -0.25 15.18 6.77
CA VAL A 79 0.37 13.90 7.09
C VAL A 79 1.79 13.86 6.58
N ARG A 80 2.65 13.18 7.32
CA ARG A 80 4.00 12.82 6.92
C ARG A 80 4.02 11.35 6.56
N LEU A 81 4.52 11.04 5.37
CA LEU A 81 4.71 9.68 4.85
C LEU A 81 6.20 9.34 4.87
N ASP A 82 6.56 8.29 5.61
CA ASP A 82 7.92 7.76 5.65
C ASP A 82 7.98 6.35 5.08
N SER A 83 9.10 6.02 4.45
CA SER A 83 9.39 4.64 4.05
C SER A 83 9.82 3.83 5.27
N LEU A 84 9.28 2.63 5.44
CA LEU A 84 9.81 1.67 6.44
C LEU A 84 11.16 1.08 6.04
N TYR A 85 11.53 1.20 4.77
CA TYR A 85 12.68 0.52 4.16
C TYR A 85 13.69 1.51 3.57
N ASP A 86 13.57 2.80 3.92
CA ASP A 86 14.45 3.87 3.42
C ASP A 86 14.50 3.94 1.89
N ARG A 87 13.33 3.74 1.24
CA ARG A 87 13.19 3.69 -0.23
C ARG A 87 12.73 4.98 -0.87
N TRP A 88 12.31 5.95 -0.06
CA TRP A 88 12.01 7.29 -0.51
C TRP A 88 12.23 8.28 0.62
N GLU A 89 12.45 9.54 0.24
CA GLU A 89 12.49 10.64 1.19
C GLU A 89 11.12 10.90 1.81
N THR A 90 11.11 11.29 3.08
CA THR A 90 9.91 11.71 3.79
C THR A 90 9.09 12.73 2.99
N LEU A 91 7.83 12.40 2.74
CA LEU A 91 6.89 13.26 2.01
C LEU A 91 5.84 13.83 2.96
N PHE A 92 5.77 15.16 3.04
CA PHE A 92 4.65 15.82 3.71
C PHE A 92 3.52 16.10 2.72
N LEU A 93 2.30 15.72 3.08
CA LEU A 93 1.08 15.93 2.30
C LEU A 93 0.09 16.79 3.10
N PRO A 94 -0.35 17.92 2.56
CA PRO A 94 -1.48 18.66 3.12
C PRO A 94 -2.73 17.79 3.29
N ALA A 95 -3.50 18.02 4.35
CA ALA A 95 -4.70 17.24 4.64
C ALA A 95 -5.77 17.35 3.53
N ASP A 96 -5.83 18.50 2.85
CA ASP A 96 -6.71 18.78 1.71
C ASP A 96 -6.23 18.11 0.40
N LEU A 97 -5.06 17.47 0.39
CA LEU A 97 -4.62 16.55 -0.66
C LEU A 97 -4.78 15.09 -0.22
N PHE A 98 -4.30 14.74 0.98
CA PHE A 98 -4.26 13.36 1.46
C PHE A 98 -5.65 12.69 1.52
N TRP A 99 -6.63 13.34 2.15
CA TRP A 99 -7.96 12.76 2.29
C TRP A 99 -8.73 12.68 0.97
N PRO A 100 -8.69 13.70 0.09
CA PRO A 100 -9.29 13.58 -1.24
C PRO A 100 -8.68 12.46 -2.09
N VAL A 101 -7.38 12.20 -2.01
CA VAL A 101 -6.75 11.08 -2.74
C VAL A 101 -7.30 9.73 -2.29
N LEU A 102 -7.40 9.51 -0.97
CA LEU A 102 -8.02 8.28 -0.42
C LEU A 102 -9.50 8.15 -0.80
N THR A 103 -10.23 9.28 -0.80
CA THR A 103 -11.63 9.31 -1.23
C THR A 103 -11.76 8.97 -2.71
N GLY A 104 -10.88 9.51 -3.55
CA GLY A 104 -10.83 9.23 -4.98
C GLY A 104 -10.51 7.77 -5.27
N LEU A 105 -9.52 7.18 -4.57
CA LEU A 105 -9.22 5.75 -4.69
C LEU A 105 -10.43 4.90 -4.30
N ARG A 106 -11.08 5.22 -3.17
CA ARG A 106 -12.29 4.51 -2.75
C ARG A 106 -13.40 4.59 -3.79
N GLN A 107 -13.67 5.78 -4.33
CA GLN A 107 -14.70 6.00 -5.36
C GLN A 107 -14.37 5.23 -6.64
N PHE A 108 -13.10 5.22 -7.05
CA PHE A 108 -12.62 4.40 -8.15
C PHE A 108 -12.94 2.92 -7.90
N LEU A 109 -12.50 2.36 -6.77
CA LEU A 109 -12.75 0.95 -6.44
C LEU A 109 -14.24 0.61 -6.36
N VAL A 110 -15.08 1.49 -5.80
CA VAL A 110 -16.54 1.30 -5.75
C VAL A 110 -17.16 1.33 -7.15
N GLY A 111 -16.70 2.25 -8.00
CA GLY A 111 -17.16 2.38 -9.38
C GLY A 111 -16.86 1.13 -10.20
N THR A 112 -15.72 0.49 -9.94
CA THR A 112 -15.25 -0.69 -10.67
C THR A 112 -15.66 -2.02 -10.01
N ALA A 113 -16.15 -2.02 -8.76
CA ALA A 113 -16.48 -3.23 -7.99
C ALA A 113 -17.55 -4.14 -8.64
N ARG A 114 -18.34 -3.61 -9.60
CA ARG A 114 -19.37 -4.38 -10.33
C ARG A 114 -18.89 -4.89 -11.68
N GLU A 115 -17.67 -4.57 -12.08
CA GLU A 115 -17.12 -5.01 -13.36
C GLU A 115 -16.80 -6.51 -13.28
N PRO A 116 -17.46 -7.38 -14.07
CA PRO A 116 -17.21 -8.82 -14.00
C PRO A 116 -15.76 -9.18 -14.32
N GLY A 117 -15.09 -8.36 -15.14
CA GLY A 117 -13.69 -8.49 -15.47
C GLY A 117 -12.72 -8.24 -14.32
N LEU A 118 -13.16 -7.62 -13.21
CA LEU A 118 -12.35 -7.34 -12.03
C LEU A 118 -12.67 -8.26 -10.84
N GLY A 119 -13.64 -9.17 -11.00
CA GLY A 119 -13.98 -10.11 -9.93
C GLY A 119 -12.84 -11.06 -9.61
N ARG A 120 -12.65 -11.32 -8.31
CA ARG A 120 -11.70 -12.29 -7.80
C ARG A 120 -11.87 -13.67 -8.45
N PRO A 121 -10.80 -14.30 -8.99
CA PRO A 121 -10.88 -15.65 -9.51
C PRO A 121 -11.33 -16.65 -8.45
N ALA A 122 -12.04 -17.69 -8.87
CA ALA A 122 -12.43 -18.77 -7.97
C ALA A 122 -11.18 -19.46 -7.39
N GLY A 123 -11.21 -19.78 -6.10
CA GLY A 123 -10.10 -20.46 -5.41
C GLY A 123 -8.92 -19.56 -5.02
N TYR A 124 -9.03 -18.24 -5.17
CA TYR A 124 -8.00 -17.32 -4.69
C TYR A 124 -7.85 -17.38 -3.16
N PRO A 125 -6.61 -17.47 -2.62
CA PRO A 125 -6.39 -17.60 -1.18
C PRO A 125 -6.82 -16.35 -0.42
N THR A 126 -7.65 -16.49 0.61
CA THR A 126 -8.12 -15.36 1.43
C THR A 126 -6.94 -14.70 2.17
N ILE A 127 -6.78 -13.41 1.92
CA ILE A 127 -5.76 -12.55 2.52
C ILE A 127 -6.49 -11.59 3.46
N GLU A 128 -5.96 -11.41 4.66
CA GLU A 128 -6.56 -10.57 5.69
C GLU A 128 -5.64 -9.39 6.04
N ARG A 129 -6.27 -8.29 6.43
CA ARG A 129 -5.56 -7.22 7.14
C ARG A 129 -5.66 -7.46 8.64
N ALA A 130 -4.53 -7.34 9.33
CA ALA A 130 -4.46 -7.41 10.77
C ALA A 130 -3.98 -6.06 11.31
N ALA A 131 -4.70 -5.53 12.30
CA ALA A 131 -4.33 -4.32 13.01
C ALA A 131 -3.99 -4.64 14.47
N THR A 132 -2.81 -4.25 14.91
CA THR A 132 -2.32 -4.45 16.27
C THR A 132 -1.66 -3.19 16.80
N TRP A 133 -1.76 -2.97 18.11
CA TRP A 133 -0.97 -1.93 18.77
C TRP A 133 0.40 -2.52 19.11
N LEU A 134 1.47 -1.86 18.65
CA LEU A 134 2.84 -2.20 18.97
C LEU A 134 3.41 -1.15 19.92
N GLU A 135 3.76 -1.55 21.14
CA GLU A 135 4.49 -0.70 22.08
C GLU A 135 5.93 -0.49 21.60
N LEU A 136 6.32 0.76 21.41
CA LEU A 136 7.69 1.13 21.06
C LEU A 136 8.60 1.07 22.31
N ALA A 137 9.82 0.56 22.12
CA ALA A 137 10.81 0.51 23.19
C ALA A 137 11.14 1.91 23.73
N GLY A 138 11.40 2.01 25.04
CA GLY A 138 11.85 3.25 25.67
C GLY A 138 10.74 4.29 25.97
N GLY A 139 9.47 3.90 25.99
CA GLY A 139 8.36 4.79 26.36
C GLY A 139 7.90 5.73 25.23
N ALA A 140 8.35 5.48 24.00
CA ALA A 140 7.97 6.24 22.80
C ALA A 140 6.50 6.08 22.39
N GLY A 141 5.71 5.27 23.13
CA GLY A 141 4.27 5.08 22.94
C GLY A 141 3.93 3.88 22.04
N ALA A 142 2.65 3.72 21.71
CA ALA A 142 2.18 2.64 20.86
C ALA A 142 1.91 3.12 19.43
N VAL A 143 2.33 2.35 18.43
CA VAL A 143 1.99 2.56 17.02
C VAL A 143 0.94 1.56 16.60
N LEU A 144 -0.06 2.02 15.85
CA LEU A 144 -1.01 1.12 15.21
C LEU A 144 -0.35 0.49 13.97
N VAL A 145 -0.08 -0.80 14.02
CA VAL A 145 0.45 -1.56 12.90
C VAL A 145 -0.71 -2.19 12.16
N ASN A 146 -0.91 -1.85 10.89
CA ASN A 146 -1.91 -2.47 10.02
C ASN A 146 -1.23 -3.09 8.80
N ARG A 147 -1.09 -4.41 8.81
CA ARG A 147 -0.42 -5.16 7.75
C ARG A 147 -1.35 -6.11 7.03
N THR A 148 -1.03 -6.36 5.77
CA THR A 148 -1.62 -7.41 4.98
C THR A 148 -0.78 -8.66 5.12
N SER A 149 -1.42 -9.77 5.49
CA SER A 149 -0.73 -11.03 5.77
C SER A 149 -1.04 -12.07 4.70
N PHE A 150 -0.03 -12.88 4.36
CA PHE A 150 -0.26 -14.12 3.61
C PHE A 150 -1.27 -15.03 4.33
N PRO A 151 -1.96 -15.92 3.59
CA PRO A 151 -2.84 -16.90 4.19
C PRO A 151 -2.14 -17.67 5.32
N ARG A 152 -2.83 -17.91 6.43
CA ARG A 152 -2.22 -18.49 7.64
C ARG A 152 -1.77 -19.94 7.44
N GLU A 153 -2.36 -20.62 6.47
CA GLU A 153 -2.06 -21.98 6.08
C GLU A 153 -0.79 -22.11 5.23
N TRP A 154 -0.26 -21.01 4.68
CA TRP A 154 1.00 -21.04 3.93
C TRP A 154 2.19 -21.20 4.87
N SER A 155 3.05 -22.14 4.54
CA SER A 155 4.36 -22.27 5.17
C SER A 155 5.27 -21.09 4.80
N GLY A 156 6.31 -20.86 5.61
CA GLY A 156 7.32 -19.83 5.31
C GLY A 156 7.99 -20.05 3.95
N ASN A 157 8.20 -21.30 3.54
CA ASN A 157 8.77 -21.62 2.23
C ASN A 157 7.81 -21.25 1.09
N GLU A 158 6.51 -21.50 1.23
CA GLU A 158 5.52 -21.11 0.22
C GLU A 158 5.42 -19.58 0.08
N VAL A 159 5.53 -18.84 1.19
CA VAL A 159 5.59 -17.38 1.18
C VAL A 159 6.83 -16.90 0.40
N VAL A 160 7.99 -17.50 0.66
CA VAL A 160 9.24 -17.17 -0.04
C VAL A 160 9.17 -17.52 -1.53
N GLU A 161 8.69 -18.72 -1.87
CA GLU A 161 8.51 -19.16 -3.25
C GLU A 161 7.56 -18.22 -4.00
N ALA A 162 6.46 -17.82 -3.37
CA ALA A 162 5.51 -16.90 -3.96
C ALA A 162 6.13 -15.51 -4.19
N GLY A 163 6.83 -14.96 -3.20
CA GLY A 163 7.52 -13.68 -3.33
C GLY A 163 8.58 -13.69 -4.43
N GLN A 164 9.40 -14.73 -4.49
CA GLN A 164 10.42 -14.91 -5.54
C GLN A 164 9.81 -15.11 -6.91
N GLY A 165 8.77 -15.94 -7.00
CA GLY A 165 8.05 -16.21 -8.23
C GLY A 165 7.39 -14.95 -8.80
N ALA A 166 6.77 -14.13 -7.95
CA ALA A 166 6.23 -12.84 -8.37
C ALA A 166 7.33 -11.86 -8.80
N TRP A 167 8.44 -11.81 -8.07
CA TRP A 167 9.60 -10.98 -8.45
C TRP A 167 10.18 -11.38 -9.82
N GLN A 168 10.14 -12.66 -10.17
CA GLN A 168 10.65 -13.19 -11.44
C GLN A 168 9.58 -13.26 -12.55
N SER A 169 8.34 -12.81 -12.26
CA SER A 169 7.24 -12.88 -13.22
C SER A 169 7.49 -11.98 -14.44
N ALA A 170 6.96 -12.37 -15.60
CA ALA A 170 7.04 -11.56 -16.80
C ALA A 170 6.24 -10.23 -16.66
N GLU A 171 5.30 -10.23 -15.72
CA GLU A 171 4.41 -9.14 -15.40
C GLU A 171 4.96 -8.22 -14.29
N LEU A 172 6.22 -8.41 -13.86
CA LEU A 172 6.87 -7.56 -12.87
C LEU A 172 6.78 -6.09 -13.29
N ILE A 173 6.28 -5.27 -12.37
CA ILE A 173 6.36 -3.81 -12.45
C ILE A 173 7.15 -3.34 -11.25
N ALA A 174 8.23 -2.61 -11.50
CA ALA A 174 9.08 -2.03 -10.49
C ALA A 174 9.23 -0.52 -10.72
N ASP A 175 9.09 0.26 -9.66
CA ASP A 175 9.39 1.68 -9.66
C ASP A 175 10.79 1.87 -9.07
N GLU A 176 11.76 2.17 -9.93
CA GLU A 176 13.15 2.42 -9.56
C GLU A 176 13.34 3.66 -8.68
N THR A 177 12.37 4.59 -8.69
CA THR A 177 12.45 5.83 -7.91
C THR A 177 12.08 5.60 -6.45
N THR A 178 11.06 4.77 -6.21
CA THR A 178 10.51 4.54 -4.87
C THR A 178 10.85 3.17 -4.29
N GLY A 179 11.48 2.31 -5.09
CA GLY A 179 11.74 0.92 -4.76
C GLY A 179 10.47 0.07 -4.59
N ALA A 180 9.28 0.59 -4.91
CA ALA A 180 8.05 -0.20 -4.87
C ALA A 180 7.96 -1.13 -6.06
N TRP A 181 7.36 -2.29 -5.88
CA TRP A 181 7.14 -3.24 -6.98
C TRP A 181 5.87 -4.06 -6.78
N SER A 182 5.38 -4.64 -7.88
CA SER A 182 4.35 -5.68 -7.88
C SER A 182 4.60 -6.70 -8.98
N GLY A 183 4.27 -7.95 -8.74
CA GLY A 183 4.41 -9.06 -9.68
C GLY A 183 3.33 -10.11 -9.48
N LEU A 184 3.31 -11.12 -10.34
CA LEU A 184 2.29 -12.18 -10.29
C LEU A 184 2.88 -13.53 -9.90
N TRP A 185 2.22 -14.20 -8.96
CA TRP A 185 2.47 -15.60 -8.66
C TRP A 185 1.17 -16.39 -8.71
N ARG A 186 1.07 -17.31 -9.69
CA ARG A 186 -0.14 -18.13 -9.90
C ARG A 186 -1.42 -17.30 -9.97
N GLY A 187 -1.33 -16.16 -10.68
CA GLY A 187 -2.38 -15.16 -10.80
C GLY A 187 -2.39 -14.12 -9.67
N MET A 188 -1.97 -14.47 -8.45
CA MET A 188 -2.01 -13.57 -7.30
C MET A 188 -1.02 -12.43 -7.43
N GLU A 189 -1.48 -11.20 -7.23
CA GLU A 189 -0.58 -10.03 -7.13
C GLU A 189 0.11 -10.04 -5.78
N ILE A 190 1.44 -9.91 -5.83
CA ILE A 190 2.30 -9.70 -4.67
C ILE A 190 3.02 -8.38 -4.91
N ALA A 191 3.04 -7.53 -3.88
CA ALA A 191 3.69 -6.24 -3.92
C ALA A 191 4.66 -6.10 -2.76
N GLY A 192 5.56 -5.12 -2.86
CA GLY A 192 6.58 -4.94 -1.85
C GLY A 192 7.56 -3.82 -2.15
N TYR A 193 8.69 -3.86 -1.45
CA TYR A 193 9.85 -3.02 -1.73
C TYR A 193 11.02 -3.88 -2.16
N TYR A 194 11.85 -3.32 -3.02
CA TYR A 194 13.12 -3.91 -3.45
C TYR A 194 14.24 -2.89 -3.31
N ASP A 195 15.45 -3.42 -3.23
CA ASP A 195 16.67 -2.65 -3.27
C ASP A 195 17.03 -2.31 -4.70
N THR A 196 16.97 -1.02 -5.05
CA THR A 196 17.26 -0.54 -6.40
C THR A 196 18.73 -0.73 -6.79
N VAL A 197 19.63 -0.81 -5.80
CA VAL A 197 21.06 -1.04 -6.03
C VAL A 197 21.37 -2.51 -6.32
N SER A 198 20.93 -3.44 -5.45
CA SER A 198 21.16 -4.88 -5.64
C SER A 198 20.10 -5.60 -6.50
N ASN A 199 19.02 -4.91 -6.84
CA ASN A 199 17.85 -5.42 -7.54
C ASN A 199 17.22 -6.65 -6.84
N GLN A 200 17.09 -6.59 -5.51
CA GLN A 200 16.56 -7.69 -4.68
C GLN A 200 15.35 -7.26 -3.87
N PRO A 201 14.28 -8.07 -3.76
CA PRO A 201 13.13 -7.76 -2.92
C PRO A 201 13.55 -7.75 -1.44
N LEU A 202 13.18 -6.69 -0.72
CA LEU A 202 13.37 -6.56 0.72
C LEU A 202 12.17 -7.07 1.53
N VAL A 203 10.98 -6.74 1.06
CA VAL A 203 9.71 -7.15 1.65
C VAL A 203 8.74 -7.47 0.54
N TYR A 204 7.81 -8.36 0.83
CA TYR A 204 6.65 -8.60 0.00
C TYR A 204 5.46 -9.04 0.84
N PHE A 205 4.28 -8.74 0.35
CA PHE A 205 2.98 -9.10 0.91
C PHE A 205 2.00 -9.28 -0.25
N PRO A 206 0.96 -10.09 -0.07
CA PRO A 206 -0.04 -10.25 -1.12
C PRO A 206 -0.92 -9.01 -1.17
N VAL A 207 -1.40 -8.66 -2.36
CA VAL A 207 -2.32 -7.56 -2.57
C VAL A 207 -3.75 -8.08 -2.45
N ILE A 208 -4.58 -7.39 -1.66
CA ILE A 208 -6.01 -7.73 -1.58
C ILE A 208 -6.69 -7.16 -2.82
N SER A 209 -6.94 -8.01 -3.80
CA SER A 209 -7.74 -7.66 -4.99
C SER A 209 -9.25 -7.64 -4.68
N PRO A 210 -10.07 -6.93 -5.49
CA PRO A 210 -11.52 -6.90 -5.38
C PRO A 210 -12.17 -8.29 -5.49
#